data_AF-A0AAD9NPS3-F1
#
_entry.id   AF-A0AAD9NPS3-F1
#
_cell.length_a   1.000
_cell.length_b   1.000
_cell.length_c   1.000
_cell.angle_alpha   90.00
_cell.angle_beta   90.00
_cell.angle_gamma   90.00
#
_symmetry.space_group_name_H-M   'P 1'
#
loop_
_entity.id
_entity.type
_entity.pdbx_description
1 polymer ?
#
loop_
_entity_poly.entity_id
_entity_poly.type
_entity_poly.pdbx_seq_one_letter_code
_entity_poly.pdbx_strand_id
1 'polypeptide(L)'
;MSNACLKLDVPVALAVYEYLRATFPNQQDHILGNLACMYHAMAFDSGKEHDEMLQKAEKTFLEALASDGVTAAIKMDYVTFLVHLHRYDDAIPLLKEIMDSESKNLTGRNGYGKIERQNFDDENILKEIDLHGKLDTVTAAFAYYVLTRIYCITQRLSDAEAIQSHFLVLCNETLLAGRGNASDHASAYSLLGYTYMMMQNYTEAMQAFGRAVQLDSDYTLAQENRGLCEALQLSMTVYD
;
A
#
# COMPACT_ATOMS: atom_id res chain seq x y z
N MET A 1 -28.85 -8.72 -22.41
CA MET A 1 -28.75 -7.53 -21.53
C MET A 1 -27.28 -7.34 -21.24
N SER A 2 -26.67 -6.36 -21.90
CA SER A 2 -25.23 -6.11 -21.86
C SER A 2 -24.82 -5.58 -20.49
N ASN A 3 -23.77 -6.17 -19.90
CA ASN A 3 -23.06 -5.68 -18.72
C ASN A 3 -22.67 -4.21 -18.89
N ALA A 4 -23.53 -3.30 -18.41
CA ALA A 4 -23.12 -1.97 -18.04
C ALA A 4 -22.36 -2.11 -16.72
N CYS A 5 -21.06 -2.39 -16.81
CA CYS A 5 -20.16 -2.24 -15.68
C CYS A 5 -20.25 -0.77 -15.27
N LEU A 6 -20.97 -0.47 -14.18
CA LEU A 6 -20.97 0.86 -13.58
C LEU A 6 -19.50 1.19 -13.32
N LYS A 7 -18.95 2.14 -14.08
CA LYS A 7 -17.72 2.82 -13.67
C LYS A 7 -18.11 3.58 -12.42
N LEU A 8 -17.86 3.00 -11.25
CA LEU A 8 -18.00 3.70 -9.99
C LEU A 8 -16.90 4.78 -10.00
N ASP A 9 -17.31 6.04 -10.06
CA ASP A 9 -16.43 7.17 -9.79
C ASP A 9 -16.48 7.52 -8.29
N VAL A 10 -15.55 8.36 -7.83
CA VAL A 10 -15.40 8.73 -6.41
C VAL A 10 -16.72 9.25 -5.80
N PRO A 11 -17.50 10.14 -6.46
CA PRO A 11 -18.78 10.61 -5.91
C PRO A 11 -19.82 9.50 -5.71
N VAL A 12 -19.96 8.58 -6.67
CA VAL A 12 -20.90 7.47 -6.54
C VAL A 12 -20.48 6.53 -5.41
N ALA A 13 -19.18 6.21 -5.33
CA ALA A 13 -18.65 5.37 -4.25
C ALA A 13 -18.87 6.01 -2.87
N LEU A 14 -18.59 7.31 -2.73
CA LEU A 14 -18.83 8.05 -1.50
C LEU A 14 -20.29 7.98 -1.04
N ALA A 15 -21.24 8.27 -1.93
CA ALA A 15 -22.66 8.23 -1.63
C ALA A 15 -23.14 6.83 -1.20
N VAL A 16 -22.57 5.77 -1.80
CA VAL A 16 -22.84 4.39 -1.40
C VAL A 16 -22.37 4.14 0.03
N TYR A 17 -21.15 4.53 0.39
CA TYR A 17 -20.64 4.30 1.75
C TYR A 17 -21.35 5.15 2.81
N GLU A 18 -21.79 6.37 2.49
CA GLU A 18 -22.64 7.17 3.37
C GLU A 18 -24.00 6.48 3.62
N TYR A 19 -24.61 5.93 2.56
CA TYR A 19 -25.83 5.15 2.67
C TYR A 19 -25.64 3.88 3.50
N LEU A 20 -24.55 3.13 3.27
CA LEU A 20 -24.23 1.92 4.03
C LEU A 20 -24.02 2.25 5.51
N ARG A 21 -23.29 3.34 5.82
CA ARG A 21 -23.09 3.82 7.19
C ARG A 21 -24.42 4.09 7.90
N ALA A 22 -25.36 4.76 7.25
CA ALA A 22 -26.67 5.06 7.81
C ALA A 22 -27.56 3.80 7.96
N THR A 23 -27.43 2.84 7.05
CA THR A 23 -28.29 1.64 6.99
C THR A 23 -27.85 0.55 7.97
N PHE A 24 -26.55 0.41 8.23
CA PHE A 24 -25.98 -0.68 9.00
C PHE A 24 -25.24 -0.20 10.26
N PRO A 25 -25.90 0.48 11.22
CA PRO A 25 -25.25 1.10 12.39
C PRO A 25 -24.45 0.13 13.28
N ASN A 26 -24.71 -1.18 13.17
CA ASN A 26 -24.03 -2.22 13.96
C ASN A 26 -22.88 -2.93 13.22
N GLN A 27 -22.56 -2.54 11.98
CA GLN A 27 -21.49 -3.14 11.16
C GLN A 27 -20.61 -2.04 10.56
N GLN A 28 -19.95 -1.27 11.42
CA GLN A 28 -19.33 -0.01 11.01
C GLN A 28 -17.85 -0.12 10.62
N ASP A 29 -17.09 -1.09 11.14
CA ASP A 29 -15.62 -1.07 11.07
C ASP A 29 -15.07 -0.93 9.64
N HIS A 30 -15.46 -1.83 8.74
CA HIS A 30 -15.04 -1.79 7.33
C HIS A 30 -15.73 -0.69 6.52
N ILE A 31 -16.93 -0.26 6.94
CA ILE A 31 -17.65 0.83 6.27
C ILE A 31 -16.92 2.15 6.52
N LEU A 32 -16.52 2.41 7.76
CA LEU A 32 -15.85 3.63 8.16
C LEU A 32 -14.47 3.77 7.49
N GLY A 33 -13.68 2.69 7.44
CA GLY A 33 -12.39 2.71 6.74
C GLY A 33 -12.53 3.08 5.26
N ASN A 34 -13.43 2.40 4.54
CA ASN A 34 -13.67 2.68 3.12
C ASN A 34 -14.29 4.08 2.90
N LEU A 35 -15.23 4.49 3.76
CA LEU A 35 -15.83 5.82 3.70
C LEU A 35 -14.78 6.92 3.87
N ALA A 36 -13.85 6.73 4.80
CA ALA A 36 -12.74 7.66 5.01
C ALA A 36 -11.82 7.74 3.77
N CYS A 37 -11.50 6.61 3.13
CA CYS A 37 -10.79 6.57 1.86
C CYS A 37 -11.53 7.32 0.73
N MET A 38 -12.86 7.25 0.69
CA MET A 38 -13.67 7.97 -0.30
C MET A 38 -13.67 9.48 -0.05
N TYR A 39 -13.77 9.93 1.20
CA TYR A 39 -13.60 11.35 1.53
C TYR A 39 -12.21 11.85 1.16
N HIS A 40 -11.16 11.05 1.39
CA HIS A 40 -9.78 11.40 1.00
C HIS A 40 -9.68 11.56 -0.52
N ALA A 41 -10.17 10.59 -1.29
CA ALA A 41 -10.17 10.66 -2.75
C ALA A 41 -10.98 11.87 -3.25
N MET A 42 -12.15 12.12 -2.66
CA MET A 42 -13.03 13.24 -3.03
C MET A 42 -12.35 14.60 -2.83
N ALA A 43 -11.44 14.74 -1.87
CA ALA A 43 -10.76 16.00 -1.60
C ALA A 43 -10.06 16.57 -2.85
N PHE A 44 -9.58 15.73 -3.77
CA PHE A 44 -8.85 16.16 -4.97
C PHE A 44 -9.77 16.74 -6.06
N ASP A 45 -11.03 16.32 -6.10
CA ASP A 45 -12.03 16.82 -7.05
C ASP A 45 -12.89 17.96 -6.47
N SER A 46 -12.71 18.28 -5.18
CA SER A 46 -13.61 19.15 -4.40
C SER A 46 -13.32 20.65 -4.48
N GLY A 47 -12.21 21.07 -5.11
CA GLY A 47 -11.86 22.48 -5.25
C GLY A 47 -11.83 23.23 -3.91
N LYS A 48 -12.85 24.07 -3.65
CA LYS A 48 -12.95 24.85 -2.39
C LYS A 48 -13.30 24.01 -1.16
N GLU A 49 -13.86 22.82 -1.35
CA GLU A 49 -14.24 21.90 -0.27
C GLU A 49 -13.12 20.91 0.08
N HIS A 50 -11.93 21.06 -0.51
CA HIS A 50 -10.76 20.19 -0.29
C HIS A 50 -10.47 19.95 1.20
N ASP A 51 -10.29 21.02 1.98
CA ASP A 51 -9.96 20.92 3.41
C ASP A 51 -11.09 20.28 4.22
N GLU A 52 -12.36 20.54 3.84
CA GLU A 52 -13.51 19.92 4.50
C GLU A 52 -13.53 18.41 4.27
N MET A 53 -13.22 17.96 3.06
CA MET A 53 -13.14 16.53 2.74
C MET A 53 -12.00 15.84 3.49
N LEU A 54 -10.83 16.47 3.61
CA LEU A 54 -9.72 15.94 4.43
C LEU A 54 -10.11 15.83 5.91
N GLN A 55 -10.80 16.83 6.45
CA GLN A 55 -11.30 16.78 7.84
C GLN A 55 -12.33 15.66 8.04
N LYS A 56 -13.24 15.46 7.08
CA LYS A 56 -14.20 14.34 7.11
C LYS A 56 -13.49 12.99 7.03
N ALA A 57 -12.48 12.87 6.17
CA ALA A 57 -11.66 11.67 6.04
C ALA A 57 -10.97 11.34 7.37
N GLU A 58 -10.22 12.29 7.94
CA GLU A 58 -9.49 12.09 9.20
C GLU A 58 -10.43 11.74 10.35
N LYS A 59 -11.52 12.50 10.52
CA LYS A 59 -12.52 12.21 11.56
C LYS A 59 -13.08 10.80 11.43
N THR A 60 -13.37 10.36 10.20
CA THR A 60 -13.95 9.03 9.94
C THR A 60 -12.91 7.93 10.18
N PHE A 61 -11.64 8.15 9.84
CA PHE A 61 -10.56 7.23 10.20
C PHE A 61 -10.41 7.09 11.71
N LEU A 62 -10.39 8.20 12.46
CA LEU A 62 -10.27 8.17 13.92
C LEU A 62 -11.45 7.44 14.57
N GLU A 63 -12.66 7.56 14.02
CA GLU A 63 -13.82 6.79 14.44
C GLU A 63 -13.64 5.28 14.16
N ALA A 64 -13.12 4.91 12.98
CA ALA A 64 -12.81 3.52 12.63
C ALA A 64 -11.71 2.91 13.51
N LEU A 65 -10.72 3.71 13.91
CA LEU A 65 -9.62 3.26 14.76
C LEU A 65 -10.05 3.07 16.22
N ALA A 66 -11.09 3.78 16.66
CA ALA A 66 -11.65 3.67 18.00
C ALA A 66 -12.66 2.52 18.13
N SER A 67 -12.97 1.80 17.05
CA SER A 67 -13.95 0.72 17.07
C SER A 67 -13.34 -0.62 17.50
N ASP A 68 -14.18 -1.50 18.06
CA ASP A 68 -13.75 -2.83 18.54
C ASP A 68 -13.28 -3.75 17.40
N GLY A 69 -13.70 -3.48 16.16
CA GLY A 69 -13.32 -4.27 14.97
C GLY A 69 -12.19 -3.67 14.14
N VAL A 70 -11.37 -2.79 14.72
CA VAL A 70 -10.22 -2.22 14.02
C VAL A 70 -9.28 -3.32 13.50
N THR A 71 -8.94 -3.23 12.21
CA THR A 71 -8.04 -4.19 11.54
C THR A 71 -6.73 -3.52 11.14
N ALA A 72 -5.70 -4.32 10.88
CA ALA A 72 -4.45 -3.83 10.31
C ALA A 72 -4.68 -3.09 8.99
N ALA A 73 -5.63 -3.54 8.16
CA ALA A 73 -5.97 -2.91 6.89
C ALA A 73 -6.50 -1.48 7.08
N ILE A 74 -7.42 -1.26 8.04
CA ILE A 74 -7.95 0.07 8.38
C ILE A 74 -6.83 0.99 8.86
N LYS A 75 -5.92 0.49 9.71
CA LYS A 75 -4.75 1.25 10.16
C LYS A 75 -3.85 1.64 8.98
N MET A 76 -3.64 0.72 8.04
CA MET A 76 -2.82 0.96 6.86
C MET A 76 -3.42 2.02 5.92
N ASP A 77 -4.75 2.05 5.79
CA ASP A 77 -5.43 3.07 5.00
C ASP A 77 -5.30 4.45 5.66
N TYR A 78 -5.41 4.54 6.98
CA TYR A 78 -5.14 5.78 7.70
C TYR A 78 -3.67 6.21 7.60
N VAL A 79 -2.73 5.27 7.66
CA VAL A 79 -1.31 5.55 7.40
C VAL A 79 -1.11 6.15 6.00
N THR A 80 -1.78 5.61 4.99
CA THR A 80 -1.71 6.13 3.62
C THR A 80 -2.20 7.57 3.54
N PHE A 81 -3.31 7.88 4.23
CA PHE A 81 -3.81 9.25 4.39
C PHE A 81 -2.77 10.16 5.05
N LEU A 82 -2.18 9.75 6.18
CA LEU A 82 -1.15 10.54 6.88
C LEU A 82 0.11 10.78 6.03
N VAL A 83 0.56 9.76 5.29
CA VAL A 83 1.73 9.83 4.41
C VAL A 83 1.48 10.82 3.26
N HIS A 84 0.29 10.83 2.69
CA HIS A 84 -0.09 11.80 1.66
C HIS A 84 -0.10 13.23 2.22
N LEU A 85 -0.43 13.42 3.50
CA LEU A 85 -0.33 14.72 4.18
C LEU A 85 1.08 15.02 4.73
N HIS A 86 2.09 14.20 4.40
CA HIS A 86 3.47 14.30 4.90
C HIS A 86 3.59 14.23 6.45
N ARG A 87 2.61 13.65 7.14
CA ARG A 87 2.57 13.48 8.61
C ARG A 87 3.29 12.21 9.04
N TYR A 88 4.58 12.14 8.75
CA TYR A 88 5.39 10.93 8.95
C TYR A 88 5.56 10.54 10.42
N ASP A 89 5.65 11.51 11.32
CA ASP A 89 5.79 11.26 12.77
C ASP A 89 4.56 10.54 13.36
N ASP A 90 3.38 10.81 12.80
CA ASP A 90 2.13 10.13 13.18
C ASP A 90 2.01 8.75 12.51
N ALA A 91 2.52 8.61 11.29
CA ALA A 91 2.43 7.38 10.50
C ALA A 91 3.37 6.27 11.00
N ILE A 92 4.61 6.60 11.39
CA ILE A 92 5.63 5.61 11.77
C ILE A 92 5.20 4.71 12.95
N PRO A 93 4.62 5.23 14.05
CA PRO A 93 4.16 4.39 15.15
C PRO A 93 3.09 3.39 14.73
N LEU A 94 2.14 3.82 13.88
CA LEU A 94 1.07 2.95 13.37
C LEU A 94 1.63 1.84 12.47
N LEU A 95 2.59 2.17 11.60
CA LEU A 95 3.30 1.18 10.76
C LEU A 95 3.99 0.11 11.61
N LYS A 96 4.68 0.51 12.67
CA LYS A 96 5.33 -0.43 13.60
C LYS A 96 4.30 -1.29 14.33
N GLU A 97 3.18 -0.71 14.77
CA GLU A 97 2.11 -1.46 15.41
C GLU A 97 1.49 -2.51 14.46
N ILE A 98 1.27 -2.15 13.19
CA ILE A 98 0.83 -3.08 12.15
C ILE A 98 1.81 -4.23 12.03
N MET A 99 3.10 -3.94 11.86
CA MET A 99 4.17 -4.95 11.73
C MET A 99 4.23 -5.88 12.95
N ASP A 100 4.15 -5.33 14.16
CA ASP A 100 4.19 -6.09 15.41
C ASP A 100 2.97 -7.00 15.57
N SER A 101 1.78 -6.53 15.18
CA SER A 101 0.54 -7.32 15.26
C SER A 101 0.52 -8.46 14.23
N GLU A 102 0.92 -8.17 12.99
CA GLU A 102 0.88 -9.09 11.87
C GLU A 102 2.02 -10.13 11.91
N SER A 103 3.13 -9.83 12.60
CA SER A 103 4.19 -10.84 12.89
C SER A 103 3.69 -11.99 13.76
N LYS A 104 2.64 -11.77 14.56
CA LYS A 104 2.03 -12.78 15.44
C LYS A 104 0.90 -13.51 14.73
N ASN A 105 0.10 -12.78 13.95
CA ASN A 105 -1.02 -13.33 13.22
C ASN A 105 -1.27 -12.57 11.91
N LEU A 106 -0.66 -13.07 10.83
CA LEU A 106 -0.67 -12.41 9.52
C LEU A 106 -2.02 -12.55 8.81
N THR A 107 -2.93 -11.61 8.99
CA THR A 107 -4.31 -11.68 8.47
C THR A 107 -4.71 -10.49 7.61
N GLY A 108 -4.02 -9.36 7.74
CA GLY A 108 -4.31 -8.15 7.00
C GLY A 108 -4.08 -8.31 5.50
N ARG A 109 -5.04 -7.79 4.72
CA ARG A 109 -4.94 -7.63 3.28
C ARG A 109 -5.41 -6.22 2.93
N ASN A 110 -4.65 -5.54 2.09
CA ASN A 110 -5.08 -4.29 1.47
C ASN A 110 -5.15 -4.50 -0.04
N GLY A 111 -6.18 -3.91 -0.63
CA GLY A 111 -6.39 -3.86 -2.07
C GLY A 111 -6.64 -2.42 -2.46
N TYR A 112 -5.85 -1.89 -3.38
CA TYR A 112 -5.98 -0.52 -3.86
C TYR A 112 -6.34 -0.53 -5.33
N GLY A 113 -7.51 -0.02 -5.68
CA GLY A 113 -8.01 0.00 -7.05
C GLY A 113 -7.85 1.36 -7.72
N LYS A 114 -8.56 1.52 -8.85
CA LYS A 114 -8.54 2.75 -9.65
C LYS A 114 -9.14 3.96 -8.91
N ILE A 115 -10.05 3.74 -7.97
CA ILE A 115 -10.63 4.81 -7.15
C ILE A 115 -9.58 5.29 -6.15
N GLU A 116 -8.99 4.36 -5.40
CA GLU A 116 -8.00 4.63 -4.36
C GLU A 116 -6.67 5.10 -4.93
N ARG A 117 -6.41 4.92 -6.24
CA ARG A 117 -5.25 5.47 -6.95
C ARG A 117 -4.99 6.94 -6.61
N GLN A 118 -6.05 7.75 -6.47
CA GLN A 118 -5.92 9.18 -6.18
C GLN A 118 -5.34 9.46 -4.78
N ASN A 119 -5.40 8.48 -3.88
CA ASN A 119 -4.89 8.62 -2.52
C ASN A 119 -3.37 8.44 -2.44
N PHE A 120 -2.69 8.12 -3.54
CA PHE A 120 -1.25 7.87 -3.60
C PHE A 120 -0.50 8.93 -4.42
N ASP A 121 0.65 9.36 -3.90
CA ASP A 121 1.65 10.18 -4.61
C ASP A 121 2.88 9.36 -5.07
N ASP A 122 2.85 8.05 -4.81
CA ASP A 122 3.98 7.14 -5.03
C ASP A 122 3.94 6.55 -6.46
N GLU A 123 4.88 6.96 -7.31
CA GLU A 123 4.96 6.50 -8.69
C GLU A 123 5.02 4.98 -8.86
N ASN A 124 5.64 4.25 -7.94
CA ASN A 124 5.71 2.79 -8.05
C ASN A 124 4.33 2.17 -7.83
N ILE A 125 3.62 2.63 -6.79
CA ILE A 125 2.26 2.16 -6.49
C ILE A 125 1.28 2.57 -7.57
N LEU A 126 1.40 3.80 -8.10
CA LEU A 126 0.60 4.27 -9.22
C LEU A 126 0.80 3.38 -10.46
N LYS A 127 2.04 2.98 -10.79
CA LYS A 127 2.33 2.06 -11.90
C LYS A 127 1.72 0.68 -11.68
N GLU A 128 1.82 0.12 -10.47
CA GLU A 128 1.21 -1.16 -10.12
C GLU A 128 -0.32 -1.11 -10.37
N ILE A 129 -0.99 -0.09 -9.86
CA ILE A 129 -2.45 0.09 -10.03
C ILE A 129 -2.82 0.35 -11.49
N ASP A 130 -2.05 1.16 -12.22
CA ASP A 130 -2.35 1.52 -13.60
C ASP A 130 -2.19 0.32 -14.55
N LEU A 131 -1.16 -0.50 -14.34
CA LEU A 131 -0.89 -1.66 -15.17
C LEU A 131 -1.83 -2.82 -14.86
N HIS A 132 -2.03 -3.15 -13.58
CA HIS A 132 -2.80 -4.32 -13.15
C HIS A 132 -4.27 -4.00 -12.83
N GLY A 133 -4.64 -2.73 -12.81
CA GLY A 133 -5.96 -2.23 -12.41
C GLY A 133 -6.16 -2.18 -10.89
N LYS A 134 -5.25 -2.77 -10.12
CA LYS A 134 -5.24 -2.80 -8.66
C LYS A 134 -3.86 -3.22 -8.14
N LEU A 135 -3.60 -2.93 -6.86
CA LEU A 135 -2.53 -3.54 -6.07
C LEU A 135 -3.17 -4.30 -4.91
N ASP A 136 -3.10 -5.64 -4.93
CA ASP A 136 -3.46 -6.48 -3.79
C ASP A 136 -2.18 -6.98 -3.11
N THR A 137 -2.11 -6.81 -1.80
CA THR A 137 -0.95 -7.25 -1.03
C THR A 137 -1.29 -7.52 0.43
N VAL A 138 -0.35 -8.15 1.13
CA VAL A 138 -0.40 -8.33 2.57
C VAL A 138 -0.17 -7.00 3.25
N THR A 139 -1.02 -6.64 4.22
CA THR A 139 -0.93 -5.35 4.91
C THR A 139 0.46 -5.11 5.50
N ALA A 140 1.06 -6.13 6.12
CA ALA A 140 2.41 -6.02 6.67
C ALA A 140 3.47 -5.73 5.59
N ALA A 141 3.36 -6.33 4.40
CA ALA A 141 4.31 -6.08 3.30
C ALA A 141 4.21 -4.63 2.83
N PHE A 142 2.99 -4.11 2.71
CA PHE A 142 2.79 -2.70 2.39
C PHE A 142 3.28 -1.77 3.50
N ALA A 143 3.12 -2.16 4.77
CA ALA A 143 3.67 -1.40 5.89
C ALA A 143 5.20 -1.31 5.86
N TYR A 144 5.91 -2.42 5.58
CA TYR A 144 7.37 -2.40 5.39
C TYR A 144 7.79 -1.49 4.23
N TYR A 145 7.08 -1.57 3.11
CA TYR A 145 7.30 -0.73 1.95
C TYR A 145 7.17 0.76 2.29
N VAL A 146 6.03 1.16 2.85
CA VAL A 146 5.74 2.55 3.21
C VAL A 146 6.72 3.06 4.28
N LEU A 147 7.05 2.25 5.29
CA LEU A 147 8.01 2.63 6.32
C LEU A 147 9.41 2.84 5.72
N THR A 148 9.85 1.96 4.82
CA THR A 148 11.13 2.14 4.11
C THR A 148 11.11 3.44 3.32
N ARG A 149 10.04 3.71 2.56
CA ARG A 149 9.89 4.95 1.79
C ARG A 149 9.98 6.19 2.68
N ILE A 150 9.28 6.19 3.83
CA ILE A 150 9.36 7.29 4.80
C ILE A 150 10.81 7.47 5.28
N TYR A 151 11.50 6.39 5.64
CA TYR A 151 12.90 6.47 6.06
C TYR A 151 13.81 7.02 4.94
N CYS A 152 13.63 6.61 3.69
CA CYS A 152 14.38 7.16 2.56
C CYS A 152 14.10 8.66 2.35
N ILE A 153 12.83 9.08 2.35
CA ILE A 153 12.43 10.50 2.20
C ILE A 153 13.03 11.34 3.33
N THR A 154 13.03 10.82 4.55
CA THR A 154 13.56 11.51 5.75
C THR A 154 15.06 11.31 5.97
N GLN A 155 15.79 10.71 5.00
CA GLN A 155 17.24 10.48 5.04
C GLN A 155 17.71 9.58 6.20
N ARG A 156 16.86 8.68 6.68
CA ARG A 156 17.12 7.70 7.75
C ARG A 156 17.53 6.34 7.17
N LEU A 157 18.56 6.33 6.33
CA LEU A 157 18.95 5.13 5.57
C LEU A 157 19.33 3.93 6.46
N SER A 158 19.96 4.16 7.62
CA SER A 158 20.26 3.08 8.57
C SER A 158 19.00 2.38 9.10
N ASP A 159 17.93 3.15 9.32
CA ASP A 159 16.64 2.60 9.77
C ASP A 159 15.94 1.85 8.63
N ALA A 160 16.07 2.35 7.39
CA ALA A 160 15.61 1.67 6.18
C ALA A 160 16.30 0.31 6.00
N GLU A 161 17.62 0.26 6.10
CA GLU A 161 18.41 -0.98 6.01
C GLU A 161 18.05 -1.98 7.11
N ALA A 162 17.87 -1.50 8.34
CA ALA A 162 17.61 -2.35 9.51
C ALA A 162 16.34 -3.19 9.39
N ILE A 163 15.34 -2.75 8.61
CA ILE A 163 14.06 -3.47 8.47
C ILE A 163 14.00 -4.43 7.27
N GLN A 164 14.99 -4.42 6.36
CA GLN A 164 14.94 -5.19 5.11
C GLN A 164 15.00 -6.70 5.33
N SER A 165 15.83 -7.16 6.29
CA SER A 165 15.93 -8.59 6.61
C SER A 165 14.60 -9.14 7.12
N HIS A 166 13.88 -8.36 7.94
CA HIS A 166 12.57 -8.72 8.44
C HIS A 166 11.53 -8.72 7.31
N PHE A 167 11.59 -7.75 6.38
CA PHE A 167 10.70 -7.73 5.22
C PHE A 167 10.92 -8.96 4.32
N LEU A 168 12.18 -9.34 4.07
CA LEU A 168 12.48 -10.57 3.33
C LEU A 168 11.95 -11.83 4.04
N VAL A 169 12.06 -11.92 5.37
CA VAL A 169 11.47 -13.02 6.14
C VAL A 169 9.95 -13.06 5.96
N LEU A 170 9.27 -11.92 6.05
CA LEU A 170 7.83 -11.82 5.81
C LEU A 170 7.44 -12.32 4.40
N CYS A 171 8.17 -11.93 3.36
CA CYS A 171 7.93 -12.39 1.98
C CYS A 171 8.12 -13.92 1.83
N ASN A 172 8.99 -14.53 2.62
CA ASN A 172 9.15 -15.98 2.64
C ASN A 172 8.02 -16.68 3.41
N GLU A 173 7.62 -16.15 4.57
CA GLU A 173 6.57 -16.72 5.42
C GLU A 173 5.20 -16.67 4.77
N THR A 174 4.85 -15.55 4.13
CA THR A 174 3.61 -15.39 3.34
C THR A 174 3.46 -16.52 2.32
N LEU A 175 4.52 -16.75 1.54
CA LEU A 175 4.61 -17.80 0.53
C LEU A 175 4.47 -19.20 1.14
N LEU A 176 5.22 -19.51 2.20
CA LEU A 176 5.22 -20.83 2.83
C LEU A 176 3.89 -21.18 3.51
N ALA A 177 3.22 -20.19 4.07
CA ALA A 177 1.93 -20.38 4.73
C ALA A 177 0.78 -20.60 3.74
N GLY A 178 1.02 -20.50 2.42
CA GLY A 178 -0.02 -20.57 1.39
C GLY A 178 -1.06 -19.47 1.54
N ARG A 179 -0.70 -18.35 2.18
CA ARG A 179 -1.62 -17.26 2.51
C ARG A 179 -1.65 -16.26 1.35
N GLY A 180 -2.50 -16.52 0.37
CA GLY A 180 -2.67 -15.67 -0.81
C GLY A 180 -2.47 -16.44 -2.10
N ASN A 181 -2.75 -15.80 -3.22
CA ASN A 181 -2.49 -16.36 -4.54
C ASN A 181 -1.05 -16.03 -4.99
N ALA A 182 -0.61 -16.61 -6.12
CA ALA A 182 0.72 -16.38 -6.65
C ALA A 182 1.02 -14.89 -6.93
N SER A 183 0.01 -14.13 -7.36
CA SER A 183 0.11 -12.70 -7.62
C SER A 183 0.29 -11.89 -6.33
N ASP A 184 -0.38 -12.25 -5.23
CA ASP A 184 -0.20 -11.58 -3.93
C ASP A 184 1.24 -11.76 -3.39
N HIS A 185 1.82 -12.95 -3.58
CA HIS A 185 3.22 -13.19 -3.19
C HIS A 185 4.19 -12.44 -4.12
N ALA A 186 3.91 -12.44 -5.42
CA ALA A 186 4.72 -11.70 -6.38
C ALA A 186 4.70 -10.20 -6.09
N SER A 187 3.56 -9.61 -5.72
CA SER A 187 3.47 -8.20 -5.35
C SER A 187 4.26 -7.87 -4.08
N ALA A 188 4.24 -8.75 -3.07
CA ALA A 188 5.07 -8.56 -1.87
C ALA A 188 6.58 -8.54 -2.19
N TYR A 189 7.04 -9.44 -3.08
CA TYR A 189 8.43 -9.41 -3.57
C TYR A 189 8.72 -8.20 -4.47
N SER A 190 7.76 -7.72 -5.27
CA SER A 190 7.88 -6.48 -6.05
C SER A 190 8.09 -5.28 -5.12
N LEU A 191 7.28 -5.16 -4.06
CA LEU A 191 7.41 -4.14 -3.03
C LEU A 191 8.79 -4.18 -2.33
N LEU A 192 9.30 -5.38 -2.00
CA LEU A 192 10.67 -5.54 -1.50
C LEU A 192 11.73 -5.13 -2.52
N GLY A 193 11.52 -5.39 -3.81
CA GLY A 193 12.41 -4.91 -4.87
C GLY A 193 12.47 -3.38 -4.91
N TYR A 194 11.32 -2.72 -4.81
CA TYR A 194 11.25 -1.27 -4.73
C TYR A 194 11.94 -0.71 -3.50
N THR A 195 11.84 -1.36 -2.33
CA THR A 195 12.56 -0.89 -1.14
C THR A 195 14.07 -0.90 -1.36
N TYR A 196 14.62 -1.98 -1.92
CA TYR A 196 16.03 -2.05 -2.28
C TYR A 196 16.43 -1.01 -3.34
N MET A 197 15.61 -0.76 -4.36
CA MET A 197 15.86 0.30 -5.34
C MET A 197 15.93 1.69 -4.70
N MET A 198 15.03 2.01 -3.76
CA MET A 198 15.03 3.31 -3.06
C MET A 198 16.32 3.54 -2.26
N MET A 199 16.95 2.47 -1.78
CA MET A 199 18.24 2.52 -1.09
C MET A 199 19.45 2.32 -2.04
N GLN A 200 19.23 2.23 -3.35
CA GLN A 200 20.25 1.95 -4.38
C GLN A 200 20.96 0.59 -4.25
N ASN A 201 20.35 -0.35 -3.52
CA ASN A 201 20.84 -1.72 -3.37
C ASN A 201 20.35 -2.58 -4.55
N TYR A 202 20.87 -2.29 -5.76
CA TYR A 202 20.33 -2.86 -7.00
C TYR A 202 20.50 -4.37 -7.10
N THR A 203 21.54 -4.95 -6.47
CA THR A 203 21.75 -6.40 -6.48
C THR A 203 20.63 -7.14 -5.74
N GLU A 204 20.27 -6.67 -4.55
CA GLU A 204 19.16 -7.20 -3.75
C GLU A 204 17.80 -6.92 -4.42
N ALA A 205 17.64 -5.73 -5.02
CA ALA A 205 16.44 -5.40 -5.79
C ALA A 205 16.23 -6.38 -6.95
N MET A 206 17.28 -6.68 -7.73
CA MET A 206 17.22 -7.68 -8.82
C MET A 206 16.80 -9.05 -8.32
N GLN A 207 17.28 -9.47 -7.15
CA GLN A 207 16.90 -10.75 -6.55
C GLN A 207 15.43 -10.76 -6.16
N ALA A 208 14.95 -9.70 -5.50
CA ALA A 208 13.56 -9.56 -5.09
C ALA A 208 12.61 -9.55 -6.31
N PHE A 209 12.88 -8.73 -7.33
CA PHE A 209 12.09 -8.75 -8.57
C PHE A 209 12.20 -10.10 -9.30
N GLY A 210 13.38 -10.74 -9.28
CA GLY A 210 13.55 -12.08 -9.82
C GLY A 210 12.66 -13.12 -9.14
N ARG A 211 12.43 -13.01 -7.81
CA ARG A 211 11.48 -13.85 -7.08
C ARG A 211 10.03 -13.53 -7.45
N ALA A 212 9.67 -12.26 -7.62
CA ALA A 212 8.34 -11.88 -8.10
C ALA A 212 8.03 -12.53 -9.47
N VAL A 213 8.98 -12.44 -10.42
CA VAL A 213 8.85 -13.05 -11.77
C VAL A 213 8.79 -14.58 -11.73
N GLN A 214 9.47 -15.23 -10.77
CA GLN A 214 9.38 -16.69 -10.60
C GLN A 214 8.01 -17.14 -10.10
N LEU A 215 7.34 -16.31 -9.29
CA LEU A 215 6.02 -16.61 -8.73
C LEU A 215 4.90 -16.30 -9.72
N ASP A 216 5.05 -15.21 -10.46
CA ASP A 216 4.14 -14.80 -11.51
C ASP A 216 4.94 -14.39 -12.75
N SER A 217 5.00 -15.30 -13.73
CA SER A 217 5.76 -15.07 -14.96
C SER A 217 5.22 -13.93 -15.80
N ASP A 218 3.97 -13.53 -15.59
CA ASP A 218 3.30 -12.47 -16.37
C ASP A 218 3.37 -11.11 -15.65
N TYR A 219 4.05 -11.05 -14.49
CA TYR A 219 4.30 -9.83 -13.73
C TYR A 219 5.31 -8.92 -14.44
N THR A 220 4.82 -8.24 -15.47
CA THR A 220 5.62 -7.47 -16.43
C THR A 220 6.41 -6.36 -15.74
N LEU A 221 5.82 -5.67 -14.77
CA LEU A 221 6.51 -4.59 -14.05
C LEU A 221 7.73 -5.08 -13.25
N ALA A 222 7.66 -6.26 -12.63
CA ALA A 222 8.79 -6.87 -11.97
C ALA A 222 9.91 -7.26 -12.96
N GLN A 223 9.55 -7.71 -14.17
CA GLN A 223 10.55 -7.97 -15.23
C GLN A 223 11.27 -6.68 -15.65
N GLU A 224 10.50 -5.61 -15.88
CA GLU A 224 11.03 -4.29 -16.26
C GLU A 224 11.96 -3.73 -15.17
N ASN A 225 11.53 -3.75 -13.91
CA ASN A 225 12.34 -3.24 -12.80
C ASN A 225 13.60 -4.08 -12.57
N ARG A 226 13.54 -5.40 -12.78
CA ARG A 226 14.73 -6.25 -12.73
C ARG A 226 15.75 -5.83 -13.79
N GLY A 227 15.31 -5.62 -15.03
CA GLY A 227 16.18 -5.15 -16.12
C GLY A 227 16.73 -3.75 -15.87
N LEU A 228 15.93 -2.85 -15.28
CA LEU A 228 16.38 -1.54 -14.84
C LEU A 228 17.47 -1.64 -13.77
N CYS A 229 17.30 -2.49 -12.77
CA CYS A 229 18.32 -2.69 -11.74
C CYS A 229 19.62 -3.26 -12.32
N GLU A 230 19.56 -4.16 -13.29
CA GLU A 230 20.74 -4.69 -13.98
C GLU A 230 21.50 -3.58 -14.72
N ALA A 231 20.78 -2.72 -15.45
CA ALA A 231 21.38 -1.57 -16.14
C ALA A 231 22.02 -0.57 -15.16
N LEU A 232 21.35 -0.28 -14.04
CA LEU A 232 21.86 0.60 -12.99
C LEU A 232 23.10 -0.01 -12.33
N GLN A 233 23.08 -1.30 -11.99
CA GLN A 233 24.22 -2.00 -11.41
C GLN A 233 25.45 -1.96 -12.32
N LEU A 234 25.26 -2.23 -13.62
CA LEU A 234 26.34 -2.16 -14.60
C LEU A 234 26.90 -0.73 -14.71
N SER A 235 26.03 0.28 -14.68
CA SER A 235 26.49 1.67 -14.76
C SER A 235 27.40 2.05 -13.59
N MET A 236 27.11 1.62 -12.36
CA MET A 236 27.97 1.88 -11.20
C MET A 236 29.35 1.23 -11.35
N THR A 237 29.40 -0.02 -11.83
CA THR A 237 30.66 -0.75 -12.00
C THR A 237 31.58 -0.20 -13.09
N VAL A 238 31.05 0.63 -14.01
CA VAL A 238 31.83 1.25 -15.09
C VAL A 238 32.48 2.57 -14.67
N TYR A 239 31.99 3.20 -13.59
CA TYR A 239 32.50 4.49 -13.11
C TYR A 239 33.33 4.40 -11.81
N ASP A 240 33.51 3.20 -11.26
CA ASP A 240 34.45 2.88 -10.16
C ASP A 240 35.83 2.44 -10.69
#